data_AF-A0A316NQR0-F1
#
_entry.id   AF-A0A316NQR0-F1
#
_cell.length_a   1.000
_cell.length_b   1.000
_cell.length_c   1.000
_cell.angle_alpha   90.00
_cell.angle_beta   90.00
_cell.angle_gamma   90.00
#
_symmetry.space_group_name_H-M   'P 1'
#
loop_
_entity.id
_entity.type
_entity.pdbx_description
1 polymer ?
#
loop_
_entity_poly.entity_id
_entity_poly.type
_entity_poly.pdbx_seq_one_letter_code
_entity_poly.pdbx_strand_id
1 'polypeptide(L)'
;MEKIEKVIDMVDNPGRYTDEEFKAMLNDPESRKIYKTIVETRAAADMDDADLDIDKEWSNFAARHLDTAPRHTFIFGSKWNFMKIAAVFAVVLALSGASYAAYRYVKTARETAQNRIEATAGGTEKQQYAAPAETEADGNTTKPAEKRTFINIPLEKMLPEIASYYNVKVVFKNEEVKKLRIYYNWDSNKGMAATVKELNQFENITLSLDKDVLTVE
;
A
#
# COMPACT_ATOMS: atom_id res chain seq x y z
N MET A 1 44.77 -13.39 11.68
CA MET A 1 43.63 -12.90 12.49
C MET A 1 43.43 -11.45 12.15
N GLU A 2 42.20 -11.09 11.81
CA GLU A 2 41.83 -9.72 11.55
C GLU A 2 41.96 -8.90 12.85
N LYS A 3 42.32 -7.60 12.76
CA LYS A 3 42.45 -6.75 13.96
C LYS A 3 41.16 -6.71 14.79
N ILE A 4 40.01 -6.74 14.10
CA ILE A 4 38.67 -6.76 14.69
C ILE A 4 38.46 -8.02 15.55
N GLU A 5 38.77 -9.20 15.00
CA GLU A 5 38.63 -10.48 15.72
C GLU A 5 39.45 -10.51 17.00
N LYS A 6 40.66 -9.93 16.97
CA LYS A 6 41.54 -9.89 18.14
C LYS A 6 41.02 -8.94 19.23
N VAL A 7 40.41 -7.80 18.87
CA VAL A 7 39.79 -6.89 19.86
C VAL A 7 38.55 -7.52 20.48
N ILE A 8 37.73 -8.23 19.69
CA ILE A 8 36.56 -8.95 20.20
C ILE A 8 37.00 -10.05 21.17
N ASP A 9 37.97 -10.87 20.79
CA ASP A 9 38.48 -11.95 21.66
C ASP A 9 39.13 -11.41 22.95
N MET A 10 39.80 -10.26 22.89
CA MET A 10 40.32 -9.58 24.09
C MET A 10 39.20 -9.14 25.05
N VAL A 11 38.09 -8.64 24.50
CA VAL A 11 36.94 -8.20 25.31
C VAL A 11 36.19 -9.39 25.90
N ASP A 12 36.13 -10.50 25.17
CA ASP A 12 35.44 -11.72 25.62
C ASP A 12 36.30 -12.56 26.59
N ASN A 13 37.62 -12.52 26.44
CA ASN A 13 38.57 -13.32 27.22
C ASN A 13 39.73 -12.47 27.78
N PRO A 14 39.48 -11.49 28.69
CA PRO A 14 40.51 -10.56 29.17
C PRO A 14 41.67 -11.26 29.90
N GLY A 15 41.46 -12.46 30.47
CA GLY A 15 42.51 -13.23 31.15
C GLY A 15 43.56 -13.87 30.23
N ARG A 16 43.40 -13.80 28.91
CA ARG A 16 44.37 -14.33 27.92
C ARG A 16 45.42 -13.32 27.47
N TYR A 17 45.27 -12.05 27.87
CA TYR A 17 46.09 -10.95 27.39
C TYR A 17 46.66 -10.18 28.58
N THR A 18 47.89 -9.71 28.45
CA THR A 18 48.52 -8.86 29.46
C THR A 18 48.11 -7.40 29.30
N ASP A 19 48.15 -6.62 30.39
CA ASP A 19 47.81 -5.18 30.38
C ASP A 19 48.63 -4.38 29.36
N GLU A 20 49.86 -4.82 29.09
CA GLU A 20 50.76 -4.19 28.12
C GLU A 20 50.30 -4.45 26.68
N GLU A 21 49.89 -5.68 26.36
CA GLU A 21 49.35 -6.04 25.05
C GLU A 21 48.01 -5.36 24.79
N PHE A 22 47.19 -5.21 25.83
CA PHE A 22 45.91 -4.49 25.77
C PHE A 22 46.13 -3.00 25.46
N LYS A 23 47.07 -2.34 26.16
CA LYS A 23 47.44 -0.94 25.89
C LYS A 23 48.05 -0.75 24.51
N ALA A 24 48.91 -1.67 24.08
CA ALA A 24 49.50 -1.63 22.74
C ALA A 24 48.42 -1.74 21.65
N MET A 25 47.40 -2.57 21.86
CA MET A 25 46.27 -2.70 20.95
C MET A 25 45.38 -1.46 20.90
N LEU A 26 45.07 -0.84 22.06
CA LEU A 26 44.26 0.38 22.13
C LEU A 26 45.01 1.66 21.68
N ASN A 27 46.32 1.57 21.47
CA ASN A 27 47.09 2.66 20.90
C ASN A 27 46.71 2.91 19.42
N ASP A 28 46.30 1.86 18.71
CA ASP A 28 45.78 1.96 17.36
C ASP A 28 44.37 2.59 17.35
N PRO A 29 44.11 3.61 16.50
CA PRO A 29 42.85 4.34 16.48
C PRO A 29 41.66 3.50 16.00
N GLU A 30 41.89 2.50 15.14
CA GLU A 30 40.86 1.61 14.62
C GLU A 30 40.42 0.63 15.71
N SER A 31 41.38 -0.01 16.38
CA SER A 31 41.13 -0.89 17.53
C SER A 31 40.42 -0.20 18.67
N ARG A 32 40.80 1.06 18.98
CA ARG A 32 40.13 1.87 20.00
C ARG A 32 38.69 2.18 19.65
N LYS A 33 38.41 2.46 18.37
CA LYS A 33 37.05 2.70 17.90
C LYS A 33 36.20 1.45 18.04
N ILE A 34 36.71 0.29 17.64
CA ILE A 34 36.03 -1.00 17.77
C ILE A 34 35.74 -1.31 19.24
N TYR A 35 36.74 -1.19 20.12
CA TYR A 35 36.57 -1.39 21.55
C TYR A 35 35.49 -0.46 22.13
N LYS A 36 35.55 0.83 21.79
CA LYS A 36 34.56 1.83 22.22
C LYS A 36 33.15 1.45 21.75
N THR A 37 32.98 1.05 20.49
CA THR A 37 31.67 0.63 19.96
C THR A 37 31.13 -0.60 20.68
N ILE A 38 31.97 -1.59 21.00
CA ILE A 38 31.55 -2.79 21.75
C ILE A 38 31.08 -2.40 23.15
N VAL A 39 31.83 -1.55 23.86
CA VAL A 39 31.47 -1.07 25.20
C VAL A 39 30.18 -0.26 25.18
N GLU A 40 30.03 0.67 24.23
CA GLU A 40 28.81 1.49 24.09
C GLU A 40 27.59 0.65 23.72
N THR A 41 27.76 -0.36 22.86
CA THR A 41 26.66 -1.25 22.46
C THR A 41 26.22 -2.15 23.61
N ARG A 42 27.17 -2.68 24.40
CA ARG A 42 26.85 -3.45 25.62
C ARG A 42 26.18 -2.58 26.67
N ALA A 43 26.70 -1.38 26.92
CA ALA A 43 26.08 -0.44 27.83
C ALA A 43 24.65 -0.07 27.40
N ALA A 44 24.42 0.15 26.10
CA ALA A 44 23.08 0.40 25.58
C ALA A 44 22.16 -0.82 25.70
N ALA A 45 22.67 -2.03 25.48
CA ALA A 45 21.91 -3.27 25.65
C ALA A 45 21.56 -3.53 27.12
N ASP A 46 22.46 -3.21 28.05
CA ASP A 46 22.21 -3.30 29.49
C ASP A 46 21.21 -2.22 29.98
N MET A 47 21.04 -1.13 29.21
CA MET A 47 20.05 -0.08 29.49
C MET A 47 18.63 -0.44 29.02
N ASP A 48 18.45 -1.49 28.20
CA ASP A 48 17.14 -1.95 27.71
C ASP A 48 16.27 -2.55 28.84
N ASP A 49 16.88 -2.87 30.00
CA ASP A 49 16.20 -3.30 31.24
C ASP A 49 15.71 -2.11 32.10
N ALA A 50 16.09 -0.87 31.78
CA ALA A 50 15.44 0.29 32.38
C ALA A 50 14.10 0.48 31.68
N ASP A 51 13.04 0.75 32.45
CA ASP A 51 11.66 1.03 32.03
C ASP A 51 11.60 2.31 31.15
N LEU A 52 12.25 2.25 29.99
CA LEU A 52 12.42 3.31 29.03
C LEU A 52 11.10 3.41 28.27
N ASP A 53 10.40 4.51 28.51
CA ASP A 53 9.22 4.88 27.76
C ASP A 53 9.64 5.24 26.31
N ILE A 54 9.65 4.22 25.45
CA ILE A 54 9.99 4.30 24.03
C ILE A 54 9.14 5.37 23.35
N ASP A 55 7.87 5.50 23.71
CA ASP A 55 6.94 6.46 23.12
C ASP A 55 7.35 7.90 23.47
N LYS A 56 7.78 8.13 24.72
CA LYS A 56 8.27 9.45 25.16
C LYS A 56 9.58 9.84 24.48
N GLU A 57 10.55 8.95 24.39
CA GLU A 57 11.82 9.23 23.71
C GLU A 57 11.64 9.40 22.21
N TRP A 58 10.76 8.62 21.59
CA TRP A 58 10.37 8.79 20.19
C TRP A 58 9.70 10.14 19.93
N SER A 59 8.79 10.57 20.82
CA SER A 59 8.15 11.88 20.74
C SER A 59 9.17 13.03 20.86
N ASN A 60 10.13 12.91 21.79
CA ASN A 60 11.21 13.89 21.94
C ASN A 60 12.13 13.94 20.71
N PHE A 61 12.47 12.79 20.13
CA PHE A 61 13.25 12.71 18.90
C PHE A 61 12.49 13.34 17.72
N ALA A 62 11.20 13.02 17.56
CA ALA A 62 10.34 13.60 16.55
C ALA A 62 10.23 15.12 16.68
N ALA A 63 10.05 15.64 17.90
CA ALA A 63 10.03 17.09 18.13
C ALA A 63 11.35 17.76 17.72
N ARG A 64 12.49 17.15 18.04
CA ARG A 64 13.82 17.71 17.72
C ARG A 64 14.20 17.63 16.24
N HIS A 65 13.73 16.60 15.53
CA HIS A 65 14.20 16.30 14.17
C HIS A 65 13.15 16.46 13.08
N LEU A 66 11.86 16.45 13.41
CA LEU A 66 10.75 16.56 12.45
C LEU A 66 10.02 17.92 12.51
N ASP A 67 10.36 18.83 13.42
CA ASP A 67 9.78 20.18 13.47
C ASP A 67 10.39 21.15 12.44
N THR A 68 11.48 20.76 11.76
CA THR A 68 12.09 21.58 10.70
C THR A 68 11.54 21.28 9.30
N ALA A 69 10.67 20.28 9.16
CA ALA A 69 9.92 20.06 7.92
C ALA A 69 8.64 20.90 7.95
N PRO A 70 8.28 21.62 6.87
CA PRO A 70 7.01 22.31 6.79
C PRO A 70 5.88 21.28 6.81
N ARG A 71 5.34 20.99 8.00
CA ARG A 71 4.18 20.12 8.16
C ARG A 71 2.98 20.83 7.56
N HIS A 72 2.49 20.33 6.43
CA HIS A 72 1.08 20.49 6.05
C HIS A 72 0.22 19.74 7.08
N THR A 73 0.10 20.30 8.28
CA THR A 73 -0.84 19.85 9.30
C THR A 73 -2.24 20.25 8.85
N PHE A 74 -2.86 19.42 8.01
CA PHE A 74 -4.31 19.37 7.93
C PHE A 74 -4.75 18.05 8.54
N ILE A 75 -5.74 18.16 9.42
CA ILE A 75 -6.44 17.10 10.15
C ILE A 75 -5.86 16.87 11.56
N PHE A 76 -6.78 16.82 12.53
CA PHE A 76 -6.60 16.81 13.98
C PHE A 76 -6.49 18.17 14.68
N GLY A 77 -7.38 19.08 14.28
CA GLY A 77 -7.88 20.11 15.18
C GLY A 77 -9.23 20.64 14.70
N SER A 78 -10.16 20.79 15.63
CA SER A 78 -11.40 21.55 15.50
C SER A 78 -12.68 20.78 15.10
N LYS A 79 -13.64 20.79 16.03
CA LYS A 79 -15.07 20.43 15.91
C LYS A 79 -15.80 21.06 14.70
N TRP A 80 -15.15 21.95 13.96
CA TRP A 80 -15.73 22.70 12.84
C TRP A 80 -15.95 21.85 11.57
N ASN A 81 -15.25 20.72 11.43
CA ASN A 81 -15.33 19.87 10.23
C ASN A 81 -16.47 18.84 10.24
N PHE A 82 -17.03 18.50 11.41
CA PHE A 82 -18.12 17.51 11.49
C PHE A 82 -19.43 17.99 10.86
N MET A 83 -19.72 19.28 10.94
CA MET A 83 -20.97 19.83 10.37
C MET A 83 -20.95 19.85 8.82
N LYS A 84 -19.77 20.03 8.22
CA LYS A 84 -19.58 19.96 6.76
C LYS A 84 -19.63 18.52 6.24
N ILE A 85 -19.07 17.58 7.00
CA ILE A 85 -19.12 16.15 6.67
C ILE A 85 -20.57 15.64 6.72
N ALA A 86 -21.36 16.02 7.72
CA ALA A 86 -22.77 15.65 7.82
C ALA A 86 -23.62 16.17 6.66
N ALA A 87 -23.36 17.40 6.18
CA ALA A 87 -24.06 17.97 5.03
C ALA A 87 -23.78 17.19 3.72
N VAL A 88 -22.54 16.75 3.50
CA VAL A 88 -22.19 15.91 2.34
C VAL A 88 -22.90 14.56 2.40
N PHE A 89 -22.97 13.92 3.57
CA PHE A 89 -23.73 12.67 3.74
C PHE A 89 -25.23 12.86 3.49
N ALA A 90 -25.82 13.97 3.93
CA ALA A 90 -27.23 14.26 3.68
C ALA A 90 -27.53 14.45 2.18
N VAL A 91 -26.62 15.10 1.42
CA VAL A 91 -26.75 15.25 -0.04
C VAL A 91 -26.63 13.91 -0.75
N VAL A 92 -25.69 13.05 -0.34
CA VAL A 92 -25.52 11.71 -0.92
C VAL A 92 -26.74 10.83 -0.64
N LEU A 93 -27.32 10.89 0.56
CA LEU A 93 -28.53 10.14 0.92
C LEU A 93 -29.77 10.61 0.14
N ALA A 94 -29.90 11.92 -0.10
CA ALA A 94 -30.99 12.46 -0.93
C ALA A 94 -30.89 12.03 -2.40
N LEU A 95 -29.67 12.01 -2.97
CA LEU A 95 -29.44 11.56 -4.35
C LEU A 95 -29.68 10.04 -4.52
N SER A 96 -29.39 9.25 -3.50
CA SER A 96 -29.69 7.80 -3.48
C SER A 96 -31.20 7.51 -3.41
N GLY A 97 -32.00 8.40 -2.82
CA GLY A 97 -33.47 8.25 -2.79
C GLY A 97 -34.14 8.55 -4.13
N ALA A 98 -33.69 9.59 -4.83
CA ALA A 98 -34.27 10.01 -6.12
C ALA A 98 -34.03 8.99 -7.25
N SER A 99 -32.89 8.30 -7.22
CA SER A 99 -32.52 7.29 -8.24
C SER A 99 -33.33 6.00 -8.11
N TYR A 100 -33.77 5.60 -6.92
CA TYR A 100 -34.62 4.42 -6.71
C TYR A 100 -36.07 4.62 -7.20
N ALA A 101 -36.63 5.83 -7.06
CA ALA A 101 -37.98 6.16 -7.54
C ALA A 101 -38.05 6.28 -9.08
N ALA A 102 -37.06 6.90 -9.71
CA ALA A 102 -36.98 7.00 -11.17
C ALA A 102 -36.77 5.62 -11.82
N TYR A 103 -35.98 4.73 -11.21
CA TYR A 103 -35.78 3.36 -11.68
C TYR A 103 -37.09 2.56 -11.71
N ARG A 104 -37.95 2.70 -10.68
CA ARG A 104 -39.24 2.00 -10.62
C ARG A 104 -40.24 2.54 -11.66
N TYR A 105 -40.28 3.86 -11.89
CA TYR A 105 -41.19 4.47 -12.87
C TYR A 105 -40.78 4.18 -14.33
N VAL A 106 -39.48 4.21 -14.61
CA VAL A 106 -38.94 3.86 -15.94
C VAL A 106 -39.09 2.37 -16.22
N LYS A 107 -38.97 1.51 -15.19
CA LYS A 107 -39.17 0.07 -15.33
C LYS A 107 -40.64 -0.27 -15.63
N THR A 108 -41.61 0.31 -14.92
CA THR A 108 -43.04 0.10 -15.23
C THR A 108 -43.46 0.72 -16.56
N ALA A 109 -42.88 1.86 -16.96
CA ALA A 109 -43.12 2.47 -18.27
C ALA A 109 -42.54 1.63 -19.42
N ARG A 110 -41.37 1.01 -19.23
CA ARG A 110 -40.81 0.03 -20.19
C ARG A 110 -41.68 -1.23 -20.27
N GLU A 111 -42.15 -1.74 -19.13
CA GLU A 111 -43.01 -2.92 -19.07
C GLU A 111 -44.39 -2.67 -19.74
N THR A 112 -44.94 -1.45 -19.66
CA THR A 112 -46.19 -1.08 -20.37
C THR A 112 -45.97 -0.77 -21.86
N ALA A 113 -44.81 -0.25 -22.24
CA ALA A 113 -44.46 -0.03 -23.66
C ALA A 113 -44.18 -1.36 -24.39
N GLN A 114 -43.54 -2.32 -23.71
CA GLN A 114 -43.21 -3.62 -24.29
C GLN A 114 -44.45 -4.52 -24.44
N ASN A 115 -45.40 -4.46 -23.50
CA ASN A 115 -46.70 -5.15 -23.61
C ASN A 115 -47.64 -4.56 -24.68
N ARG A 116 -47.39 -3.36 -25.22
CA ARG A 116 -48.16 -2.80 -26.34
C ARG A 116 -47.63 -3.20 -27.72
N ILE A 117 -46.36 -3.60 -27.83
CA ILE A 117 -45.74 -3.96 -29.11
C ILE A 117 -45.94 -5.45 -29.43
N GLU A 118 -46.19 -6.28 -28.41
CA GLU A 118 -46.41 -7.74 -28.58
C GLU A 118 -47.88 -8.15 -28.79
N ALA A 119 -48.84 -7.21 -28.79
CA ALA A 119 -50.27 -7.49 -28.99
C ALA A 119 -50.73 -7.48 -30.46
N THR A 120 -49.83 -7.41 -31.46
CA THR A 120 -50.21 -7.37 -32.89
C THR A 120 -49.50 -8.42 -33.77
N ALA A 121 -48.81 -9.40 -33.19
CA ALA A 121 -48.20 -10.47 -33.98
C ALA A 121 -48.43 -11.85 -33.34
N GLY A 122 -49.52 -12.48 -33.76
CA GLY A 122 -49.59 -13.93 -33.97
C GLY A 122 -49.75 -14.80 -32.72
N GLY A 123 -50.99 -15.22 -32.44
CA GLY A 123 -51.22 -16.45 -31.70
C GLY A 123 -50.82 -17.68 -32.54
N THR A 124 -50.31 -18.72 -31.88
CA THR A 124 -50.78 -20.13 -31.93
C THR A 124 -49.88 -21.02 -31.06
N GLU A 125 -50.50 -21.63 -30.03
CA GLU A 125 -50.27 -22.92 -29.35
C GLU A 125 -48.88 -23.52 -29.00
N LYS A 126 -48.81 -23.86 -27.69
CA LYS A 126 -48.37 -25.13 -27.03
C LYS A 126 -46.90 -25.37 -26.66
N GLN A 127 -46.66 -25.21 -25.35
CA GLN A 127 -45.91 -26.04 -24.37
C GLN A 127 -45.00 -27.19 -24.88
N GLN A 128 -43.73 -27.20 -24.45
CA GLN A 128 -43.15 -28.32 -23.69
C GLN A 128 -41.73 -28.03 -23.16
N TYR A 129 -41.50 -28.40 -21.90
CA TYR A 129 -40.17 -28.55 -21.27
C TYR A 129 -39.43 -29.75 -21.89
N ALA A 130 -38.18 -29.55 -22.32
CA ALA A 130 -37.11 -30.55 -22.29
C ALA A 130 -35.75 -29.86 -22.50
N ALA A 131 -34.81 -30.06 -21.57
CA ALA A 131 -33.39 -29.85 -21.83
C ALA A 131 -32.89 -30.87 -22.85
N PRO A 132 -31.89 -30.51 -23.67
CA PRO A 132 -30.59 -31.13 -23.47
C PRO A 132 -29.44 -30.12 -23.53
N ALA A 133 -28.43 -30.40 -22.72
CA ALA A 133 -27.12 -29.80 -22.85
C ALA A 133 -26.54 -30.09 -24.24
N GLU A 134 -26.02 -29.05 -24.89
CA GLU A 134 -24.78 -29.13 -25.66
C GLU A 134 -24.17 -27.72 -25.78
N THR A 135 -22.85 -27.74 -25.70
CA THR A 135 -21.88 -26.68 -25.45
C THR A 135 -21.66 -25.76 -26.64
N GLU A 136 -21.33 -24.49 -26.37
CA GLU A 136 -20.37 -23.60 -27.08
C GLU A 136 -20.48 -22.19 -26.43
N ALA A 137 -19.88 -21.91 -25.27
CA ALA A 137 -18.47 -21.54 -25.04
C ALA A 137 -18.01 -20.31 -25.85
N ASP A 138 -18.27 -19.10 -25.33
CA ASP A 138 -17.37 -17.95 -25.53
C ASP A 138 -16.90 -17.44 -24.16
N GLY A 139 -15.59 -17.48 -23.96
CA GLY A 139 -14.93 -17.51 -22.67
C GLY A 139 -14.69 -16.12 -22.10
N ASN A 140 -15.31 -15.81 -20.97
CA ASN A 140 -14.77 -14.80 -20.07
C ASN A 140 -14.04 -15.51 -18.92
N THR A 141 -12.73 -15.69 -19.10
CA THR A 141 -11.80 -16.07 -18.04
C THR A 141 -11.82 -15.00 -16.96
N THR A 142 -12.72 -15.11 -15.98
CA THR A 142 -12.62 -14.33 -14.75
C THR A 142 -11.36 -14.78 -14.03
N LYS A 143 -10.27 -14.02 -14.21
CA LYS A 143 -8.99 -14.25 -13.55
C LYS A 143 -9.23 -14.36 -12.02
N PRO A 144 -8.71 -15.40 -11.35
CA PRO A 144 -8.99 -15.62 -9.94
C PRO A 144 -8.51 -14.44 -9.10
N ALA A 145 -9.30 -14.06 -8.09
CA ALA A 145 -8.97 -13.01 -7.16
C ALA A 145 -7.61 -13.28 -6.49
N GLU A 146 -6.65 -12.39 -6.71
CA GLU A 146 -5.26 -12.52 -6.26
C GLU A 146 -4.96 -11.43 -5.24
N LYS A 147 -4.32 -11.82 -4.14
CA LYS A 147 -3.79 -10.90 -3.13
C LYS A 147 -2.29 -11.13 -3.04
N ARG A 148 -1.51 -10.07 -3.15
CA ARG A 148 -0.05 -10.15 -3.11
C ARG A 148 0.54 -8.96 -2.37
N THR A 149 1.56 -9.23 -1.58
CA THR A 149 2.31 -8.21 -0.85
C THR A 149 3.64 -7.98 -1.54
N PHE A 150 3.94 -6.72 -1.85
CA PHE A 150 5.21 -6.28 -2.38
C PHE A 150 6.00 -5.61 -1.24
N ILE A 151 7.18 -6.15 -0.94
CA ILE A 151 8.04 -5.65 0.15
C ILE A 151 9.38 -5.23 -0.45
N ASN A 152 9.69 -3.94 -0.39
CA ASN A 152 10.98 -3.40 -0.82
C ASN A 152 11.32 -3.74 -2.30
N ILE A 153 10.28 -3.83 -3.14
CA ILE A 153 10.41 -4.10 -4.58
C ILE A 153 10.33 -2.76 -5.33
N PRO A 154 11.21 -2.50 -6.31
CA PRO A 154 11.15 -1.29 -7.12
C PRO A 154 9.87 -1.20 -7.95
N LEU A 155 9.33 0.00 -8.13
CA LEU A 155 8.13 0.25 -8.94
C LEU A 155 8.25 -0.28 -10.36
N GLU A 156 9.44 -0.25 -10.94
CA GLU A 156 9.72 -0.83 -12.28
C GLU A 156 9.39 -2.32 -12.38
N LYS A 157 9.50 -3.07 -11.29
CA LYS A 157 9.14 -4.49 -11.25
C LYS A 157 7.70 -4.71 -10.78
N MET A 158 7.26 -3.92 -9.82
CA MET A 158 5.92 -4.04 -9.24
C MET A 158 4.82 -3.66 -10.22
N LEU A 159 4.90 -2.47 -10.85
CA LEU A 159 3.81 -1.93 -11.64
C LEU A 159 3.48 -2.77 -12.88
N PRO A 160 4.48 -3.28 -13.65
CA PRO A 160 4.17 -4.17 -14.76
C PRO A 160 3.50 -5.47 -14.32
N GLU A 161 3.83 -5.98 -13.13
CA GLU A 161 3.21 -7.19 -12.59
C GLU A 161 1.73 -6.95 -12.29
N ILE A 162 1.40 -5.86 -11.58
CA ILE A 162 0.02 -5.46 -11.32
C ILE A 162 -0.72 -5.15 -12.62
N ALA A 163 -0.12 -4.39 -13.52
CA ALA A 163 -0.74 -3.96 -14.77
C ALA A 163 -0.99 -5.13 -15.73
N SER A 164 -0.11 -6.14 -15.73
CA SER A 164 -0.30 -7.39 -16.49
C SER A 164 -1.57 -8.13 -16.07
N TYR A 165 -2.01 -7.98 -14.81
CA TYR A 165 -3.27 -8.57 -14.37
C TYR A 165 -4.48 -7.94 -15.04
N TYR A 166 -4.42 -6.64 -15.33
CA TYR A 166 -5.51 -5.88 -15.94
C TYR A 166 -5.34 -5.66 -17.44
N ASN A 167 -4.35 -6.31 -18.09
CA ASN A 167 -3.95 -6.05 -19.48
C ASN A 167 -3.62 -4.57 -19.76
N VAL A 168 -3.09 -3.86 -18.76
CA VAL A 168 -2.69 -2.46 -18.85
C VAL A 168 -1.19 -2.38 -19.15
N LYS A 169 -0.79 -1.48 -20.06
CA LYS A 169 0.61 -1.20 -20.39
C LYS A 169 1.16 -0.11 -19.48
N VAL A 170 2.33 -0.32 -18.91
CA VAL A 170 3.00 0.68 -18.06
C VAL A 170 4.01 1.50 -18.87
N VAL A 171 3.99 2.82 -18.69
CA VAL A 171 4.93 3.77 -19.27
C VAL A 171 5.49 4.65 -18.16
N PHE A 172 6.80 4.60 -17.95
CA PHE A 172 7.50 5.47 -17.02
C PHE A 172 8.01 6.71 -17.76
N LYS A 173 7.62 7.89 -17.29
CA LYS A 173 8.17 9.17 -17.77
C LYS A 173 9.38 9.61 -16.95
N ASN A 174 9.46 9.19 -15.69
CA ASN A 174 10.53 9.55 -14.77
C ASN A 174 11.36 8.33 -14.35
N GLU A 175 12.66 8.38 -14.62
CA GLU A 175 13.61 7.31 -14.27
C GLU A 175 13.86 7.20 -12.76
N GLU A 176 13.69 8.29 -12.00
CA GLU A 176 13.92 8.26 -10.55
C GLU A 176 12.80 7.48 -9.84
N VAL A 177 11.57 7.58 -10.35
CA VAL A 177 10.40 6.87 -9.80
C VAL A 177 10.53 5.36 -9.98
N LYS A 178 11.18 4.89 -11.06
CA LYS A 178 11.43 3.45 -11.27
C LYS A 178 12.14 2.78 -10.10
N LYS A 179 13.06 3.51 -9.45
CA LYS A 179 13.91 3.01 -8.36
C LYS A 179 13.21 3.02 -7.00
N LEU A 180 12.08 3.73 -6.86
CA LEU A 180 11.35 3.81 -5.60
C LEU A 180 10.87 2.44 -5.17
N ARG A 181 11.09 2.14 -3.90
CA ARG A 181 10.72 0.87 -3.27
C ARG A 181 9.69 1.16 -2.20
N ILE A 182 8.55 0.49 -2.29
CA ILE A 182 7.46 0.67 -1.35
C ILE A 182 7.03 -0.68 -0.77
N TYR A 183 6.33 -0.58 0.35
CA TYR A 183 5.50 -1.66 0.86
C TYR A 183 4.08 -1.45 0.33
N TYR A 184 3.54 -2.42 -0.41
CA TYR A 184 2.19 -2.34 -0.95
C TYR A 184 1.49 -3.69 -0.92
N ASN A 185 0.26 -3.69 -0.39
CA ASN A 185 -0.63 -4.84 -0.39
C ASN A 185 -1.63 -4.69 -1.54
N TRP A 186 -1.39 -5.40 -2.62
CA TRP A 186 -2.26 -5.40 -3.78
C TRP A 186 -3.38 -6.43 -3.61
N ASP A 187 -4.60 -6.00 -3.93
CA ASP A 187 -5.81 -6.84 -3.94
C ASP A 187 -6.50 -6.67 -5.29
N SER A 188 -6.54 -7.74 -6.08
CA SER A 188 -7.04 -7.67 -7.45
C SER A 188 -8.53 -7.34 -7.55
N ASN A 189 -9.30 -7.56 -6.47
CA ASN A 189 -10.74 -7.27 -6.39
C ASN A 189 -11.07 -5.77 -6.40
N LYS A 190 -10.12 -4.91 -5.97
CA LYS A 190 -10.33 -3.47 -5.92
C LYS A 190 -10.34 -2.83 -7.31
N GLY A 191 -9.72 -3.48 -8.28
CA GLY A 191 -9.56 -3.00 -9.65
C GLY A 191 -8.47 -1.94 -9.82
N MET A 192 -8.03 -1.76 -11.06
CA MET A 192 -6.88 -0.90 -11.39
C MET A 192 -7.08 0.57 -10.96
N ALA A 193 -8.27 1.13 -11.13
CA ALA A 193 -8.54 2.52 -10.76
C ALA A 193 -8.37 2.79 -9.25
N ALA A 194 -8.76 1.82 -8.41
CA ALA A 194 -8.57 1.91 -6.96
C ALA A 194 -7.08 1.77 -6.60
N THR A 195 -6.36 0.84 -7.24
CA THR A 195 -4.90 0.69 -7.07
C THR A 195 -4.14 1.96 -7.44
N VAL A 196 -4.49 2.62 -8.55
CA VAL A 196 -3.90 3.91 -8.95
C VAL A 196 -4.15 4.99 -7.89
N LYS A 197 -5.38 5.06 -7.36
CA LYS A 197 -5.72 6.03 -6.31
C LYS A 197 -4.93 5.80 -5.02
N GLU A 198 -4.75 4.56 -4.61
CA GLU A 198 -3.95 4.20 -3.42
C GLU A 198 -2.47 4.53 -3.64
N LEU A 199 -1.92 4.18 -4.80
CA LEU A 199 -0.52 4.44 -5.11
C LEU A 199 -0.20 5.95 -5.27
N ASN A 200 -1.19 6.76 -5.67
CA ASN A 200 -1.06 8.22 -5.69
C ASN A 200 -1.08 8.87 -4.29
N GLN A 201 -1.26 8.11 -3.22
CA GLN A 201 -1.13 8.63 -1.85
C GLN A 201 0.33 8.73 -1.40
N PHE A 202 1.25 8.08 -2.11
CA PHE A 202 2.68 8.21 -1.84
C PHE A 202 3.21 9.52 -2.42
N GLU A 203 3.91 10.32 -1.62
CA GLU A 203 4.35 11.68 -1.99
C GLU A 203 5.18 11.75 -3.28
N ASN A 204 5.95 10.70 -3.58
CA ASN A 204 6.87 10.65 -4.72
C ASN A 204 6.35 9.84 -5.91
N ILE A 205 5.04 9.56 -5.96
CA ILE A 205 4.45 8.73 -7.01
C ILE A 205 3.24 9.44 -7.61
N THR A 206 3.29 9.73 -8.90
CA THR A 206 2.11 10.19 -9.65
C THR A 206 1.79 9.21 -10.77
N LEU A 207 0.62 8.59 -10.70
CA LEU A 207 0.09 7.66 -11.69
C LEU A 207 -1.16 8.22 -12.34
N SER A 208 -1.26 8.05 -13.65
CA SER A 208 -2.46 8.33 -14.43
C SER A 208 -2.82 7.12 -15.29
N LEU A 209 -4.11 6.75 -15.30
CA LEU A 209 -4.64 5.67 -16.10
C LEU A 209 -5.46 6.26 -17.24
N ASP A 210 -4.98 6.10 -18.48
CA ASP A 210 -5.71 6.45 -19.70
C ASP A 210 -6.01 5.18 -20.48
N LYS A 211 -7.26 4.73 -20.42
CA LYS A 211 -7.74 3.46 -21.00
C LYS A 211 -6.89 2.27 -20.52
N ASP A 212 -5.99 1.81 -21.40
CA ASP A 212 -5.14 0.65 -21.18
C ASP A 212 -3.67 1.05 -20.97
N VAL A 213 -3.39 2.33 -20.72
CA VAL A 213 -2.03 2.84 -20.47
C VAL A 213 -1.94 3.48 -19.10
N LEU A 214 -1.08 2.92 -18.25
CA LEU A 214 -0.67 3.47 -16.97
C LEU A 214 0.60 4.29 -17.15
N THR A 215 0.50 5.61 -16.96
CA THR A 215 1.63 6.51 -16.99
C THR A 215 2.11 6.80 -15.57
N VAL A 216 3.42 6.75 -15.35
CA VAL A 216 4.08 6.97 -14.06
C VAL A 216 5.04 8.17 -14.17
N GLU A 217 4.85 9.17 -13.32
CA GLU A 217 5.55 10.45 -13.26
C GLU A 217 6.25 10.67 -11.92
#